data_AF-A0A353Z8T5-F1
#
_entry.id   AF-A0A353Z8T5-F1
#
_cell.length_a   1.000
_cell.length_b   1.000
_cell.length_c   1.000
_cell.angle_alpha   90.00
_cell.angle_beta   90.00
_cell.angle_gamma   90.00
#
_symmetry.space_group_name_H-M   'P 1'
#
loop_
_entity.id
_entity.type
_entity.pdbx_description
1 polymer ?
#
loop_
_entity_poly.entity_id
_entity_poly.type
_entity_poly.pdbx_seq_one_letter_code
_entity_poly.pdbx_strand_id
1 'polypeptide(L)'
;MEQTAQRRIYAATQAIADVGRPRISAYERVSDTERILMIGGDATAAPEAFPKAHPEQIRWLHSQGLTLDDAIKRAGDWLAAKLKDLHD
;
A
#
# COMPACT_ATOMS: atom_id res chain seq x y z
N MET A 1 -30.53 11.65 18.06
CA MET A 1 -29.32 11.61 18.92
C MET A 1 -28.83 10.18 19.18
N GLU A 2 -29.70 9.17 19.29
CA GLU A 2 -29.32 7.75 19.50
C GLU A 2 -28.40 7.14 18.44
N GLN A 3 -28.65 7.37 17.14
CA GLN A 3 -27.85 6.77 16.06
C GLN A 3 -26.36 7.13 16.12
N THR A 4 -26.03 8.35 16.57
CA THR A 4 -24.64 8.82 16.69
C THR A 4 -23.94 8.19 17.89
N ALA A 5 -24.67 7.96 18.98
CA ALA A 5 -24.15 7.26 20.16
C ALA A 5 -23.91 5.78 19.85
N GLN A 6 -24.85 5.12 19.16
CA GLN A 6 -24.72 3.71 18.75
C GLN A 6 -23.51 3.49 17.82
N ARG A 7 -23.30 4.40 16.86
CA ARG A 7 -22.13 4.35 15.95
C ARG A 7 -20.80 4.53 16.70
N ARG A 8 -20.75 5.42 17.69
CA ARG A 8 -19.55 5.64 18.50
C ARG A 8 -19.22 4.43 19.37
N ILE A 9 -20.23 3.83 19.99
CA ILE A 9 -20.07 2.61 20.78
C ILE A 9 -19.57 1.48 19.86
N TYR A 10 -20.20 1.27 18.70
CA TYR A 10 -19.77 0.25 17.74
C TYR A 10 -18.34 0.44 17.24
N ALA A 11 -17.96 1.67 16.88
CA ALA A 11 -16.60 1.99 16.45
C ALA A 11 -15.57 1.79 17.58
N ALA A 12 -15.91 2.14 18.83
CA ALA A 12 -15.07 1.90 19.98
C ALA A 12 -14.89 0.39 20.26
N THR A 13 -15.96 -0.40 20.12
CA THR A 13 -15.90 -1.86 20.28
C THR A 13 -15.01 -2.52 19.21
N GLN A 14 -15.12 -2.07 17.96
CA GLN A 14 -14.23 -2.55 16.88
C GLN A 14 -12.77 -2.15 17.11
N ALA A 15 -12.53 -0.90 17.52
CA ALA A 15 -11.18 -0.44 17.83
C ALA A 15 -10.53 -1.26 18.97
N ILE A 16 -11.30 -1.65 20.00
CA ILE A 16 -10.85 -2.52 21.09
C ILE A 16 -10.60 -3.96 20.58
N ALA A 17 -11.44 -4.48 19.69
CA ALA A 17 -11.27 -5.82 19.13
C ALA A 17 -10.01 -5.98 18.26
N ASP A 18 -9.52 -4.87 17.71
CA ASP A 18 -8.27 -4.82 16.94
C ASP A 18 -7.03 -4.59 17.80
N VAL A 19 -7.17 -4.27 19.10
CA VAL A 19 -6.03 -4.12 20.02
C VAL A 19 -5.37 -5.48 20.23
N GLY A 20 -4.11 -5.59 19.79
CA GLY A 20 -3.28 -6.80 19.98
C GLY A 20 -3.24 -7.74 18.77
N ARG A 21 -4.01 -7.48 17.71
CA ARG A 21 -3.80 -8.17 16.44
C ARG A 21 -2.60 -7.55 15.71
N PRO A 22 -1.71 -8.36 15.09
CA PRO A 22 -0.69 -7.82 14.21
C PRO A 22 -1.39 -7.01 13.11
N ARG A 23 -1.12 -5.70 13.03
CA ARG A 23 -1.53 -4.90 11.89
C ARG A 23 -0.68 -5.33 10.70
N ILE A 24 -1.17 -6.32 9.95
CA ILE A 24 -0.55 -6.73 8.69
C ILE A 24 -0.56 -5.53 7.76
N SER A 25 0.61 -5.13 7.26
CA SER A 25 0.75 -4.02 6.34
C SER A 25 -0.08 -4.26 5.08
N ALA A 26 -0.62 -3.21 4.45
CA ALA A 26 -1.38 -3.37 3.20
C ALA A 26 -0.52 -4.06 2.11
N TYR A 27 0.78 -3.76 2.10
CA TYR A 27 1.77 -4.39 1.21
C TYR A 27 1.93 -5.90 1.44
N GLU A 28 1.64 -6.41 2.64
CA GLU A 28 1.79 -7.83 2.99
C GLU A 28 0.53 -8.65 2.71
N ARG A 29 -0.56 -8.02 2.24
CA ARG A 29 -1.84 -8.69 1.96
C ARG A 29 -2.05 -9.02 0.49
N VAL A 30 -1.12 -8.61 -0.36
CA VAL A 30 -1.21 -8.70 -1.83
C VAL A 30 -0.10 -9.59 -2.37
N SER A 31 -0.22 -10.01 -3.62
CA SER A 31 0.85 -10.76 -4.29
C SER A 31 2.12 -9.91 -4.43
N ASP A 32 3.29 -10.55 -4.63
CA ASP A 32 4.55 -9.83 -4.81
C ASP A 32 4.49 -8.84 -5.99
N THR A 33 3.80 -9.21 -7.07
CA THR A 33 3.58 -8.32 -8.22
C THR A 33 2.76 -7.09 -7.83
N GLU A 34 1.63 -7.28 -7.17
CA GLU A 34 0.79 -6.16 -6.70
C GLU A 34 1.52 -5.31 -5.67
N ARG A 35 2.32 -5.92 -4.80
CA ARG A 35 3.13 -5.21 -3.81
C ARG A 35 4.14 -4.28 -4.48
N ILE A 36 4.83 -4.74 -5.53
CA ILE A 36 5.75 -3.91 -6.32
C ILE A 36 5.00 -2.74 -6.95
N LEU A 37 3.81 -2.98 -7.52
CA LEU A 37 3.00 -1.93 -8.14
C LEU A 37 2.51 -0.91 -7.11
N MET A 38 2.08 -1.36 -5.92
CA MET A 38 1.67 -0.48 -4.82
C MET A 38 2.85 0.37 -4.34
N ILE A 39 4.01 -0.23 -4.09
CA ILE A 39 5.21 0.50 -3.68
C ILE A 39 5.60 1.53 -4.75
N GLY A 40 5.63 1.15 -6.03
CA GLY A 40 5.94 2.07 -7.12
C GLY A 40 4.94 3.22 -7.25
N GLY A 41 3.64 2.93 -7.13
CA GLY A 41 2.58 3.93 -7.17
C GLY A 41 2.69 4.93 -6.02
N ASP A 42 2.83 4.44 -4.79
CA ASP A 42 2.94 5.30 -3.59
C ASP A 42 4.23 6.13 -3.60
N ALA A 43 5.34 5.52 -4.04
CA ALA A 43 6.62 6.20 -4.14
C ALA A 43 6.65 7.27 -5.24
N THR A 44 5.84 7.14 -6.29
CA THR A 44 5.75 8.16 -7.36
C THR A 44 5.33 9.52 -6.81
N ALA A 45 4.47 9.56 -5.78
CA ALA A 45 4.01 10.81 -5.18
C ALA A 45 5.07 11.49 -4.30
N ALA A 46 6.00 10.73 -3.72
CA ALA A 46 7.01 11.25 -2.80
C ALA A 46 8.29 10.36 -2.76
N PRO A 47 9.08 10.32 -3.85
CA PRO A 47 10.17 9.34 -4.00
C PRO A 47 11.27 9.51 -2.95
N GLU A 48 11.52 10.73 -2.49
CA GLU A 48 12.53 11.03 -1.46
C GLU A 48 12.06 10.73 -0.03
N ALA A 49 10.76 10.81 0.23
CA ALA A 49 10.17 10.61 1.55
C ALA A 49 9.78 9.14 1.78
N PHE A 50 9.38 8.44 0.71
CA PHE A 50 8.90 7.07 0.76
C PHE A 50 9.88 6.10 1.45
N PRO A 51 11.20 6.08 1.12
CA PRO A 51 12.15 5.20 1.80
C PRO A 51 12.23 5.38 3.31
N LYS A 52 12.01 6.62 3.79
CA LYS A 52 12.06 6.97 5.21
C LYS A 52 10.78 6.57 5.93
N ALA A 53 9.64 6.69 5.26
CA ALA A 53 8.34 6.32 5.80
C ALA A 53 8.10 4.80 5.78
N HIS A 54 8.68 4.10 4.80
CA HIS A 54 8.45 2.68 4.51
C HIS A 54 9.74 1.86 4.39
N PRO A 55 10.66 1.91 5.38
CA PRO A 55 11.96 1.26 5.30
C PRO A 55 11.87 -0.26 5.14
N GLU A 56 10.82 -0.90 5.65
CA GLU A 56 10.57 -2.32 5.48
C GLU A 56 10.19 -2.71 4.04
N GLN A 57 9.54 -1.81 3.30
CA GLN A 57 9.22 -2.05 1.89
C GLN A 57 10.46 -1.93 1.01
N ILE A 58 11.37 -1.00 1.35
CA ILE A 58 12.67 -0.90 0.70
C ILE A 58 13.51 -2.16 0.94
N ARG A 59 13.58 -2.65 2.18
CA ARG A 59 14.27 -3.90 2.48
C ARG A 59 13.67 -5.09 1.73
N TRP A 60 12.36 -5.13 1.62
CA TRP A 60 11.68 -6.18 0.87
C TRP A 60 11.99 -6.09 -0.63
N LEU A 61 11.96 -4.91 -1.26
CA LEU A 61 12.37 -4.74 -2.66
C LEU A 61 13.81 -5.21 -2.91
N HIS A 62 14.73 -4.82 -2.02
CA HIS A 62 16.12 -5.25 -2.12
C HIS A 62 16.26 -6.78 -2.00
N SER A 63 15.44 -7.45 -1.19
CA SER A 63 15.45 -8.92 -1.11
C SER A 63 14.91 -9.60 -2.37
N GLN A 64 14.13 -8.88 -3.18
CA GLN A 64 13.71 -9.30 -4.52
C GLN A 64 14.72 -8.93 -5.62
N GLY A 65 15.85 -8.30 -5.27
CA GLY A 65 16.83 -7.79 -6.23
C GLY A 65 16.34 -6.58 -7.02
N LEU A 66 15.39 -5.81 -6.47
CA LEU A 66 14.79 -4.64 -7.11
C LEU A 66 15.16 -3.36 -6.36
N THR A 67 15.25 -2.27 -7.10
CA THR A 67 15.36 -0.91 -6.55
C THR A 67 13.98 -0.24 -6.43
N LEU A 68 13.92 0.91 -5.75
CA LEU A 68 12.69 1.73 -5.73
C LEU A 68 12.34 2.24 -7.14
N ASP A 69 13.34 2.63 -7.92
CA ASP A 69 13.16 3.10 -9.30
C ASP A 69 12.59 1.99 -10.20
N ASP A 70 13.01 0.74 -10.01
CA ASP A 70 12.42 -0.40 -10.71
C ASP A 70 10.93 -0.56 -10.40
N ALA A 71 10.54 -0.38 -9.14
CA ALA A 71 9.15 -0.46 -8.72
C ALA A 71 8.32 0.69 -9.32
N ILE A 72 8.81 1.93 -9.25
CA ILE A 72 8.19 3.12 -9.86
C ILE A 72 8.01 2.91 -11.36
N LYS A 73 9.07 2.46 -12.06
CA LYS A 73 9.01 2.18 -13.49
C LYS A 73 7.96 1.13 -13.82
N ARG A 74 7.91 0.02 -13.10
CA ARG A 74 6.92 -1.05 -13.32
C ARG A 74 5.48 -0.57 -13.09
N ALA A 75 5.25 0.26 -12.07
CA ALA A 75 3.95 0.86 -11.83
C ALA A 75 3.51 1.77 -12.99
N GLY A 76 4.44 2.60 -13.50
CA GLY A 76 4.21 3.44 -14.66
C GLY A 76 3.91 2.64 -15.93
N ASP A 77 4.73 1.63 -16.23
CA ASP A 77 4.57 0.75 -17.39
C ASP A 77 3.23 -0.01 -17.34
N TRP A 78 2.82 -0.48 -16.16
CA TRP A 78 1.51 -1.12 -15.95
C TRP A 78 0.35 -0.16 -16.18
N LEU A 79 0.42 1.06 -15.66
CA LEU A 79 -0.62 2.07 -15.85
C LEU A 79 -0.75 2.48 -17.31
N ALA A 80 0.37 2.67 -18.01
CA ALA A 80 0.38 2.99 -19.43
C ALA A 80 -0.28 1.89 -20.27
N ALA A 81 0.00 0.62 -19.97
CA ALA A 81 -0.66 -0.51 -20.61
C ALA A 81 -2.18 -0.50 -20.37
N LYS A 82 -2.62 -0.25 -19.12
CA LYS A 82 -4.04 -0.15 -18.80
C LYS A 82 -4.76 1.00 -19.48
N LEU A 83 -4.10 2.15 -19.63
CA LEU A 83 -4.65 3.27 -20.38
C LEU A 83 -4.78 2.96 -21.88
N LYS A 84 -3.84 2.20 -22.44
CA LYS A 84 -3.93 1.74 -23.82
C LYS A 84 -5.11 0.78 -24.03
N ASP A 85 -5.27 -0.20 -23.14
CA ASP A 85 -6.39 -1.17 -23.17
C ASP A 85 -7.78 -0.49 -23.09
N LEU A 86 -7.86 0.72 -22.51
CA LEU A 86 -9.11 1.49 -22.40
C LEU A 86 -9.44 2.32 -23.64
N HIS A 87 -8.45 2.59 -24.49
CA HIS A 87 -8.58 3.45 -25.67
C HIS A 87 -8.60 2.65 -27.00
N ASP A 88 -8.34 1.34 -26.95
CA ASP A 88 -8.49 0.38 -28.05
C ASP A 88 -9.88 -0.30 -28.01
#